data_AF-A0A920SS94-F1
#
_entry.id   AF-A0A920SS94-F1
#
_cell.length_a   1.000
_cell.length_b   1.000
_cell.length_c   1.000
_cell.angle_alpha   90.00
_cell.angle_beta   90.00
_cell.angle_gamma   90.00
#
_symmetry.space_group_name_H-M   'P 1'
#
loop_
_entity.id
_entity.type
_entity.pdbx_description
1 polymer ?
#
loop_
_entity_poly.entity_id
_entity_poly.type
_entity_poly.pdbx_seq_one_letter_code
_entity_poly.pdbx_strand_id
1 'polypeptide(L)'
;MRFLHPPRGIEPVEGGGFRAFDTNLYTTPEIERIARVAFALAQRRRGRVTSIDKANVMESYVLWRQVVENIGHLEYPDVKLELSMRTMPPTS
;
A
#
# COMPACT_ATOMS: atom_id res chain seq x y z
N MET A 1 16.05 15.58 -6.59
CA MET A 1 15.55 15.50 -7.97
C MET A 1 14.19 14.80 -7.93
N ARG A 2 13.09 15.54 -8.13
CA ARG A 2 11.73 14.99 -8.11
C ARG A 2 11.45 14.45 -9.51
N PHE A 3 11.42 13.13 -9.70
CA PHE A 3 11.05 12.55 -11.00
C PHE A 3 9.55 12.83 -11.19
N LEU A 4 9.22 13.73 -12.12
CA LEU A 4 7.86 14.26 -12.25
C LEU A 4 6.84 13.22 -12.69
N HIS A 5 7.25 12.12 -13.33
CA HIS A 5 6.42 10.93 -13.48
C HIS A 5 7.34 9.71 -13.53
N PRO A 6 7.10 8.69 -12.70
CA PRO A 6 7.79 7.42 -12.83
C PRO A 6 7.55 6.80 -14.21
N PRO A 7 8.49 6.00 -14.76
CA PRO A 7 8.31 5.34 -16.06
C PRO A 7 7.01 4.55 -16.09
N ARG A 8 6.21 4.82 -17.13
CA ARG A 8 4.99 4.09 -17.48
C ARG A 8 4.81 4.08 -18.99
N GLY A 9 4.22 3.03 -19.54
CA GLY A 9 3.97 2.95 -20.97
C GLY A 9 3.53 1.58 -21.46
N ILE A 10 3.14 1.54 -22.74
CA ILE A 10 2.87 0.32 -23.50
C ILE A 10 3.67 0.44 -24.80
N GLU A 11 4.45 -0.56 -25.14
CA GLU A 11 5.30 -0.53 -26.33
C GLU A 11 5.38 -1.90 -27.02
N PRO A 12 5.54 -1.94 -28.35
CA PRO A 12 5.68 -3.20 -29.08
C PRO A 12 6.96 -3.93 -28.66
N VAL A 13 6.92 -5.26 -28.65
CA VAL A 13 8.11 -6.09 -28.42
C VAL A 13 8.52 -6.84 -29.68
N GLU A 14 9.82 -7.11 -29.79
CA GLU A 14 10.38 -7.86 -30.90
C GLU A 14 9.81 -9.29 -30.91
N GLY A 15 9.36 -9.77 -32.07
CA GLY A 15 8.62 -11.04 -32.18
C GLY A 15 7.09 -10.92 -32.07
N GLY A 16 6.57 -9.70 -31.90
CA GLY A 16 5.12 -9.41 -31.87
C GLY A 16 4.54 -9.31 -30.45
N GLY A 17 3.44 -8.58 -30.31
CA GLY A 17 2.81 -8.28 -29.02
C GLY A 17 3.25 -6.94 -28.43
N PHE A 18 2.88 -6.69 -27.17
CA PHE A 18 3.15 -5.45 -26.44
C PHE A 18 3.62 -5.73 -25.02
N ARG A 19 4.61 -4.98 -24.53
CA ARG A 19 4.94 -4.91 -23.09
C ARG A 19 4.33 -3.66 -22.48
N ALA A 20 3.78 -3.79 -21.27
CA ALA A 20 3.27 -2.70 -20.47
C ALA A 20 4.05 -2.62 -19.15
N PHE A 21 4.31 -1.41 -18.66
CA PHE A 21 5.01 -1.20 -17.40
C PHE A 21 4.48 0.04 -16.66
N ASP A 22 4.50 -0.05 -15.34
CA ASP A 22 4.17 1.03 -14.40
C ASP A 22 5.15 0.95 -13.22
N THR A 23 5.51 2.11 -12.66
CA THR A 23 6.39 2.17 -11.48
C THR A 23 5.59 2.58 -10.24
N ASN A 24 5.55 1.69 -9.24
CA ASN A 24 4.92 1.94 -7.95
C ASN A 24 5.96 2.43 -6.93
N LEU A 25 6.04 3.74 -6.75
CA LEU A 25 6.97 4.39 -5.82
C LEU A 25 6.19 5.06 -4.69
N TYR A 26 6.51 4.71 -3.45
CA TYR A 26 6.01 5.37 -2.25
C TYR A 26 7.16 5.72 -1.33
N THR A 27 7.08 6.90 -0.70
CA THR A 27 7.95 7.26 0.41
C THR A 27 7.22 7.09 1.74
N THR A 28 7.95 6.78 2.82
CA THR A 28 7.36 6.67 4.16
C THR A 28 6.48 7.87 4.54
N PRO A 29 6.91 9.15 4.35
CA PRO A 29 6.07 10.30 4.70
C PRO A 29 4.77 10.38 3.90
N GLU A 30 4.76 9.93 2.65
CA GLU A 30 3.53 9.88 1.84
C GLU A 30 2.54 8.86 2.39
N ILE A 31 3.03 7.67 2.74
CA ILE A 31 2.21 6.59 3.30
C ILE A 31 1.64 7.01 4.66
N GLU A 32 2.48 7.54 5.54
CA GLU A 32 2.04 8.00 6.86
C GLU A 32 0.95 9.07 6.77
N ARG A 33 1.11 10.06 5.88
CA ARG A 33 0.12 11.13 5.68
C ARG A 33 -1.24 10.55 5.28
N ILE A 34 -1.26 9.58 4.38
CA ILE A 34 -2.51 8.94 3.92
C ILE A 34 -3.09 8.05 5.03
N ALA A 35 -2.25 7.30 5.74
CA ALA A 35 -2.66 6.45 6.85
C ALA A 35 -3.37 7.26 7.95
N ARG A 36 -2.75 8.35 8.42
CA ARG A 36 -3.35 9.21 9.46
C ARG A 36 -4.70 9.77 9.04
N VAL A 37 -4.87 10.17 7.79
CA VAL A 37 -6.17 10.63 7.26
C VAL A 37 -7.21 9.50 7.28
N ALA A 38 -6.82 8.29 6.88
CA ALA A 38 -7.72 7.13 6.88
C ALA A 38 -8.16 6.75 8.30
N PHE A 39 -7.23 6.69 9.24
CA PHE A 39 -7.51 6.36 10.65
C PHE A 39 -8.33 7.45 11.35
N ALA A 40 -8.00 8.73 11.17
CA ALA A 40 -8.79 9.84 11.73
C ALA A 40 -10.24 9.84 11.20
N LEU A 41 -10.43 9.52 9.91
CA LEU A 41 -11.76 9.37 9.33
C LEU A 41 -12.50 8.14 9.90
N ALA A 42 -11.79 7.05 10.18
CA ALA A 42 -12.37 5.85 10.75
C ALA A 42 -12.83 6.02 12.20
N GLN A 43 -12.07 6.75 13.03
CA GLN A 43 -12.49 7.12 14.40
C GLN A 43 -13.83 7.85 14.42
N ARG A 44 -14.05 8.74 13.44
CA ARG A 44 -15.31 9.50 13.30
C ARG A 44 -16.47 8.68 12.71
N ARG A 45 -16.23 7.40 12.37
CA ARG A 45 -17.19 6.52 11.70
C ARG A 45 -17.45 5.27 12.52
N ARG A 46 -17.01 4.11 12.02
CA ARG A 46 -17.27 2.79 12.61
C ARG A 46 -16.04 2.22 13.33
N GLY A 47 -14.98 3.03 13.50
CA GLY A 47 -13.72 2.59 14.12
C GLY A 47 -13.03 1.46 13.37
N ARG A 48 -13.13 1.44 12.03
CA ARG A 48 -12.55 0.37 11.18
C ARG A 48 -11.84 0.94 9.96
N VAL A 49 -10.64 0.44 9.69
CA VAL A 49 -9.86 0.67 8.45
C VAL A 49 -9.57 -0.69 7.81
N THR A 50 -9.81 -0.79 6.51
CA THR A 50 -9.32 -1.92 5.71
C THR A 50 -8.22 -1.41 4.80
N SER A 51 -6.96 -1.81 5.07
CA SER A 51 -5.83 -1.51 4.18
C SER A 51 -5.83 -2.53 3.04
N ILE A 52 -5.87 -2.03 1.81
CA ILE A 52 -5.83 -2.84 0.60
C ILE A 52 -4.44 -2.75 0.01
N ASP A 53 -3.73 -3.87 -0.02
CA ASP A 53 -2.36 -3.96 -0.54
C ASP A 53 -2.10 -5.31 -1.23
N LYS A 54 -0.97 -5.40 -1.94
CA LYS A 54 -0.47 -6.63 -2.58
C LYS A 54 0.92 -7.00 -2.03
N ALA A 55 1.09 -6.91 -0.70
CA ALA A 55 2.39 -7.08 -0.04
C ALA A 55 2.99 -8.49 -0.19
N ASN A 56 2.21 -9.49 -0.64
CA ASN A 56 2.75 -10.82 -0.94
C ASN A 56 3.51 -10.92 -2.27
N VAL A 57 3.46 -9.88 -3.11
CA VAL A 57 4.12 -9.85 -4.42
C VAL A 57 4.97 -8.60 -4.60
N MET A 58 4.60 -7.46 -4.00
CA MET A 58 5.21 -6.17 -4.29
C MET A 58 5.87 -5.55 -3.05
N GLU A 59 7.17 -5.27 -3.15
CA GLU A 59 7.97 -4.62 -2.11
C GLU A 59 7.41 -3.24 -1.69
N SER A 60 6.89 -2.47 -2.65
CA SER A 60 6.25 -1.18 -2.35
C SER A 60 5.05 -1.33 -1.40
N TYR A 61 4.34 -2.46 -1.48
CA TYR A 61 3.24 -2.78 -0.57
C TYR A 61 3.71 -3.41 0.75
N VAL A 62 4.91 -4.01 0.81
CA VAL A 62 5.55 -4.40 2.08
C VAL A 62 5.82 -3.17 2.93
N LEU A 63 6.45 -2.13 2.34
CA LEU A 63 6.67 -0.86 3.01
C LEU A 63 5.34 -0.21 3.43
N TRP A 64 4.34 -0.19 2.53
CA TRP A 64 3.01 0.33 2.82
C TRP A 64 2.40 -0.32 4.07
N ARG A 65 2.38 -1.65 4.11
CA ARG A 65 1.82 -2.40 5.22
C ARG A 65 2.52 -2.08 6.54
N GLN A 66 3.85 -2.14 6.54
CA GLN A 66 4.64 -1.86 7.74
C GLN A 66 4.33 -0.47 8.33
N VAL A 67 4.24 0.54 7.47
CA VAL A 67 3.96 1.92 7.91
C VAL A 67 2.51 2.06 8.39
N VAL A 68 1.53 1.49 7.67
CA VAL A 68 0.11 1.56 8.05
C VAL A 68 -0.15 0.83 9.38
N GLU A 69 0.45 -0.34 9.59
CA GLU A 69 0.37 -1.07 10.86
C GLU A 69 0.99 -0.27 12.00
N ASN A 70 2.17 0.33 11.79
CA ASN A 70 2.83 1.15 12.80
C ASN A 70 1.97 2.37 13.20
N ILE A 71 1.40 3.08 12.23
CA ILE A 71 0.50 4.22 12.50
C ILE A 71 -0.74 3.75 13.26
N GLY A 72 -1.36 2.64 12.83
CA GLY A 72 -2.53 2.09 13.50
C GLY A 72 -2.26 1.73 14.96
N HIS A 73 -1.15 1.03 15.23
CA HIS A 73 -0.81 0.58 16.58
C HIS A 73 -0.36 1.72 17.50
N LEU A 74 0.42 2.68 17.00
CA LEU A 74 1.01 3.74 17.84
C LEU A 74 0.08 4.93 18.03
N GLU A 75 -0.67 5.33 17.00
CA GLU A 75 -1.45 6.57 17.01
C GLU A 75 -2.96 6.32 17.15
N TYR A 76 -3.47 5.14 16.75
CA TYR A 76 -4.92 4.86 16.68
C TYR A 76 -5.31 3.49 17.24
N PRO A 77 -4.95 3.16 18.50
CA PRO A 77 -5.17 1.83 19.09
C PRO A 77 -6.65 1.43 19.23
N ASP A 78 -7.57 2.40 19.16
CA ASP A 78 -9.02 2.20 19.21
C ASP A 78 -9.65 1.87 17.85
N VAL A 79 -8.90 2.01 16.75
CA VAL A 79 -9.38 1.70 15.39
C VAL A 79 -8.94 0.30 14.99
N LYS A 80 -9.91 -0.54 14.62
CA LYS A 80 -9.62 -1.88 14.11
C LYS A 80 -9.07 -1.81 12.68
N LEU A 81 -7.83 -2.24 12.52
CA LEU A 81 -7.19 -2.43 11.21
C LEU A 81 -7.44 -3.85 10.67
N GLU A 82 -7.82 -3.96 9.41
CA GLU A 82 -7.93 -5.21 8.65
C GLU A 82 -7.10 -5.12 7.37
N LEU A 83 -6.38 -6.18 7.00
CA LEU A 83 -5.55 -6.23 5.79
C LEU A 83 -6.24 -7.10 4.73
N SER A 84 -6.34 -6.61 3.49
CA SER A 84 -7.00 -7.33 2.39
C SER A 84 -6.34 -8.66 2.05
N MET A 85 -5.00 -8.72 2.15
CA MET A 85 -4.23 -9.93 1.91
C MET A 85 -3.66 -10.44 3.21
N ARG A 86 -4.46 -11.27 3.90
CA ARG A 86 -3.92 -12.19 4.90
C ARG A 86 -2.89 -13.05 4.19
N THR A 87 -1.63 -12.93 4.61
CA THR A 87 -0.66 -14.00 4.42
C THR A 87 -1.33 -15.27 4.94
N MET A 88 -1.38 -16.32 4.12
CA MET A 88 -1.91 -17.60 4.59
C MET A 88 -1.13 -17.97 5.87
N PRO A 89 -1.81 -18.39 6.96
CA PRO A 89 -1.09 -18.92 8.09
C PRO A 89 -0.17 -20.03 7.58
N PRO A 90 1.08 -20.15 8.07
CA PRO A 90 1.94 -21.24 7.64
C PRO A 90 1.20 -22.55 7.88
N THR A 91 0.93 -23.29 6.80
CA THR A 91 0.48 -24.67 6.90
C THR A 91 1.55 -25.42 7.68
N SER A 92 1.15 -25.97 8.83
CA SER A 92 1.95 -26.89 9.64
C SER A 92 2.40 -28.10 8.83
#